data_AF-A0A4R8QIP9-F1
#
_entry.id   AF-A0A4R8QIP9-F1
#
_cell.length_a   1.000
_cell.length_b   1.000
_cell.length_c   1.000
_cell.angle_alpha   90.00
_cell.angle_beta   90.00
_cell.angle_gamma   90.00
#
_symmetry.space_group_name_H-M   'P 1'
#
loop_
_entity.id
_entity.type
_entity.pdbx_description
1 polymer ?
#
loop_
_entity_poly.entity_id
_entity_poly.type
_entity_poly.pdbx_seq_one_letter_code
_entity_poly.pdbx_strand_id
1 'polypeptide(L)'
;MFPPKHRSRPKSWTVVVLTLNRPKKHNALNATDEVAMEQWKDLYSASDRLVSGLFSRLLNTLEEALGHAVELAMNVAEKISLMSTKLMRDLMIYCPDTPDETHFLDSMTLMGMAESADNIEALQSYMQKRTPEFAGNLDRSDFPFWP
;
A
#
# COMPACT_ATOMS: atom_id res chain seq x y z
N MET A 1 -27.18 26.44 12.26
CA MET A 1 -26.24 26.67 13.38
C MET A 1 -26.14 25.38 14.17
N PHE A 2 -25.06 24.61 14.01
CA PHE A 2 -24.85 23.38 14.77
C PHE A 2 -24.25 23.75 16.14
N PRO A 3 -24.66 23.09 17.24
CA PRO A 3 -24.17 23.43 18.57
C PRO A 3 -22.68 23.06 18.70
N PRO A 4 -21.89 23.81 19.48
CA PRO A 4 -20.50 23.47 19.75
C PRO A 4 -20.48 22.18 20.58
N LYS A 5 -20.00 21.09 19.98
CA LYS A 5 -19.78 19.84 20.71
C LYS A 5 -18.58 20.03 21.64
N HIS A 6 -18.82 20.20 22.93
CA HIS A 6 -17.81 19.91 23.95
C HIS A 6 -17.51 18.41 23.92
N ARG A 7 -16.61 17.98 23.03
CA ARG A 7 -16.02 16.63 23.07
C ARG A 7 -14.96 16.64 24.17
N SER A 8 -15.14 15.81 25.20
CA SER A 8 -14.04 15.45 26.10
C SER A 8 -12.86 14.96 25.26
N ARG A 9 -11.63 15.33 25.64
CA ARG A 9 -10.43 14.96 24.88
C ARG A 9 -10.42 13.43 24.69
N PRO A 10 -10.48 12.92 23.44
CA PRO A 10 -10.33 11.49 23.22
C PRO A 10 -8.98 11.05 23.77
N LYS A 11 -8.95 9.84 24.34
CA LYS A 11 -7.73 9.16 24.79
C LYS A 11 -6.69 9.29 23.66
N SER A 12 -5.52 9.86 23.95
CA SER A 12 -4.53 10.19 22.91
C SER A 12 -4.00 8.91 22.29
N TRP A 13 -4.38 8.66 21.04
CA TRP A 13 -3.81 7.58 20.23
C TRP A 13 -2.57 8.13 19.55
N THR A 14 -1.40 7.59 19.86
CA THR A 14 -0.17 7.92 19.12
C THR A 14 -0.29 7.33 17.72
N VAL A 15 -0.56 8.18 16.73
CA VAL A 15 -0.53 7.79 15.32
C VAL A 15 0.93 7.77 14.87
N VAL A 16 1.49 6.58 14.64
CA VAL A 16 2.82 6.43 14.04
C VAL A 16 2.64 6.29 12.54
N VAL A 17 2.97 7.34 11.79
CA VAL A 17 2.96 7.31 10.33
C VAL A 17 4.29 6.73 9.85
N LEU A 18 4.29 5.46 9.46
CA LEU A 18 5.47 4.82 8.86
C LEU A 18 5.54 5.25 7.39
N THR A 19 6.49 6.14 7.10
CA THR A 19 6.75 6.62 5.75
C THR A 19 8.04 5.99 5.22
N LEU A 20 8.04 5.63 3.94
CA LEU A 20 9.22 5.13 3.25
C LEU A 20 10.08 6.35 2.88
N ASN A 21 11.09 6.65 3.71
CA ASN A 21 12.02 7.74 3.46
C ASN A 21 12.92 7.42 2.25
N ARG A 22 12.67 8.08 1.12
CA ARG A 22 13.43 7.96 -0.13
C ARG A 22 13.95 9.34 -0.56
N PRO A 23 15.06 9.83 0.02
CA PRO A 23 15.53 11.22 -0.14
C PRO A 23 15.91 11.64 -1.57
N LYS A 24 15.97 10.72 -2.53
CA LYS A 24 16.20 11.00 -3.97
C LYS A 24 14.92 10.88 -4.83
N LYS A 25 13.76 10.61 -4.24
CA LYS A 25 12.45 10.51 -4.91
C LYS A 25 11.43 11.35 -4.13
N HIS A 26 10.24 11.56 -4.69
CA HIS A 26 9.13 12.14 -3.92
C HIS A 26 8.83 11.25 -2.70
N ASN A 27 9.11 11.77 -1.50
CA ASN A 27 8.66 11.17 -0.25
C ASN A 27 7.13 11.25 -0.19
N ALA A 28 6.50 10.20 0.35
CA ALA A 28 5.04 10.13 0.46
C ALA A 28 4.45 11.16 1.45
N LEU A 29 5.30 11.76 2.28
CA LEU A 29 4.97 12.85 3.20
C LEU A 29 6.06 13.93 3.10
N ASN A 30 5.64 15.17 2.91
CA ASN A 30 6.50 16.36 3.01
C ASN A 30 6.06 17.24 4.21
N ALA A 31 6.83 18.28 4.51
CA ALA A 31 6.57 19.16 5.66
C ALA A 31 5.17 19.81 5.64
N THR A 32 4.60 20.04 4.45
CA THR A 32 3.23 20.57 4.29
C THR A 32 2.19 19.52 4.70
N ASP A 33 2.41 18.26 4.31
CA ASP A 33 1.56 17.14 4.71
C ASP A 33 1.63 16.89 6.21
N GLU A 34 2.81 17.05 6.84
CA GLU A 34 2.97 16.92 8.30
C GLU A 34 2.13 17.95 9.07
N VAL A 35 2.14 19.21 8.64
CA VAL A 35 1.34 20.28 9.27
C VAL A 35 -0.17 20.04 9.07
N ALA A 36 -0.58 19.62 7.86
CA ALA A 36 -1.98 19.28 7.60
C ALA A 36 -2.45 18.09 8.44
N MET A 37 -1.61 17.06 8.57
CA MET A 37 -1.88 15.90 9.40
C MET A 37 -1.96 16.27 10.88
N GLU A 38 -1.14 17.22 11.35
CA GLU A 38 -1.17 17.75 12.73
C GLU A 38 -2.46 18.49 13.07
N GLN A 39 -2.97 19.27 12.13
CA GLN A 39 -4.30 19.89 12.26
C GLN A 39 -5.44 18.86 12.23
N TRP A 40 -5.29 17.77 11.48
CA TRP A 40 -6.29 16.70 11.40
C TRP A 40 -6.45 15.89 12.69
N LYS A 41 -5.38 15.71 13.47
CA LYS A 41 -5.38 14.90 14.72
C LYS A 41 -6.42 15.41 15.73
N ASP A 42 -6.62 16.73 15.76
CA ASP A 42 -7.55 17.39 16.67
C ASP A 42 -9.01 17.39 16.15
N LEU A 43 -9.22 17.15 14.86
CA LEU A 43 -10.52 17.25 14.19
C LEU A 43 -11.26 15.89 14.12
N TYR A 44 -10.52 14.80 13.91
CA TYR A 44 -11.09 13.45 13.73
C TYR A 44 -10.35 12.40 14.56
N SER A 45 -11.13 11.57 15.27
CA SER A 45 -10.64 10.32 15.83
C SER A 45 -10.44 9.30 14.70
N ALA A 46 -9.48 8.38 14.83
CA ALA A 46 -9.29 7.27 13.88
C ALA A 46 -10.55 6.39 13.71
N SER A 47 -11.44 6.39 14.71
CA SER A 47 -12.73 5.71 14.69
C SER A 47 -13.88 6.52 14.07
N ASP A 48 -13.68 7.79 13.69
CA ASP A 48 -14.72 8.60 13.06
C ASP A 48 -15.01 8.07 11.64
N ARG A 49 -16.29 7.89 11.32
CA ARG A 49 -16.77 7.29 10.05
C ARG A 49 -16.24 7.99 8.78
N LEU A 50 -15.91 9.28 8.87
CA LEU A 50 -15.40 10.04 7.72
C LEU A 50 -13.97 9.65 7.33
N VAL A 51 -13.18 9.13 8.27
CA VAL A 51 -11.78 8.75 8.07
C VAL A 51 -11.56 7.23 8.17
N SER A 52 -12.62 6.44 8.36
CA SER A 52 -12.51 4.99 8.53
C SER A 52 -11.92 4.28 7.31
N GLY A 53 -11.98 4.89 6.12
CA GLY A 53 -11.36 4.35 4.91
C GLY A 53 -9.83 4.49 4.85
N LEU A 54 -9.22 5.29 5.74
CA LEU A 54 -7.77 5.51 5.78
C LEU A 54 -7.03 4.39 6.54
N PHE A 55 -7.75 3.66 7.40
CA PHE A 55 -7.18 2.64 8.27
C PHE A 55 -7.75 1.28 7.91
N SER A 56 -6.89 0.31 7.59
CA SER A 56 -7.31 -1.07 7.33
C SER A 56 -7.79 -1.79 8.59
N ARG A 57 -7.27 -1.41 9.76
CA ARG A 57 -7.61 -1.98 11.07
C ARG A 57 -7.30 -0.98 12.18
N LEU A 58 -8.19 -0.89 13.17
CA LEU A 58 -7.96 -0.12 14.40
C LEU A 58 -7.55 -1.08 15.52
N LEU A 59 -6.45 -0.79 16.20
CA LEU A 59 -5.89 -1.59 17.30
C LEU A 59 -5.76 -0.73 18.55
N ASN A 60 -5.84 -1.37 19.72
CA ASN A 60 -6.00 -0.66 20.99
C ASN A 60 -4.68 -0.24 21.63
N THR A 61 -3.55 -0.73 21.12
CA THR A 61 -2.22 -0.37 21.59
C THR A 61 -1.22 -0.21 20.44
N LEU A 62 -0.17 0.57 20.69
CA LEU A 62 0.94 0.71 19.73
C LEU A 62 1.67 -0.62 19.52
N GLU A 63 1.83 -1.42 20.57
CA GLU A 63 2.51 -2.71 20.51
C GLU A 63 1.75 -3.70 19.61
N GLU A 64 0.42 -3.77 19.74
CA GLU A 64 -0.43 -4.54 18.82
C GLU A 64 -0.32 -4.03 17.38
N ALA A 65 -0.32 -2.70 17.19
CA ALA A 65 -0.21 -2.10 15.86
C ALA A 65 1.13 -2.42 15.18
N LEU A 66 2.23 -2.32 15.92
CA LEU A 66 3.56 -2.66 15.43
C LEU A 66 3.68 -4.16 15.14
N GLY A 67 3.23 -5.01 16.07
CA GLY A 67 3.22 -6.47 15.87
C GLY A 67 2.44 -6.86 14.61
N HIS A 68 1.25 -6.30 14.43
CA HIS A 68 0.43 -6.53 13.25
C HIS A 68 1.07 -6.01 11.96
N ALA A 69 1.70 -4.83 12.00
CA ALA A 69 2.38 -4.26 10.83
C ALA A 69 3.57 -5.14 10.39
N VAL A 70 4.36 -5.64 11.34
CA VAL A 70 5.48 -6.55 11.08
C VAL A 70 4.96 -7.88 10.53
N GLU A 71 3.94 -8.47 11.15
CA GLU A 71 3.32 -9.71 10.68
C GLU A 71 2.81 -9.57 9.24
N LEU A 72 2.13 -8.47 8.93
CA LEU A 72 1.64 -8.19 7.59
C LEU A 72 2.79 -8.02 6.59
N ALA A 73 3.84 -7.28 6.97
CA ALA A 73 5.02 -7.09 6.12
C ALA A 73 5.73 -8.41 5.83
N MET A 74 5.88 -9.28 6.83
CA MET A 74 6.44 -10.63 6.65
C MET A 74 5.57 -11.49 5.74
N ASN A 75 4.25 -11.52 5.96
CA ASN A 75 3.33 -12.25 5.09
C ASN A 75 3.42 -11.80 3.63
N VAL A 76 3.50 -10.49 3.38
CA VAL A 76 3.69 -9.94 2.03
C VAL A 76 5.05 -10.37 1.46
N ALA A 77 6.13 -10.25 2.23
CA ALA A 77 7.48 -10.59 1.78
C ALA A 77 7.66 -12.08 1.47
N GLU A 78 7.02 -12.97 2.21
CA GLU A 78 7.18 -14.43 2.07
C GLU A 78 6.23 -15.05 1.03
N LYS A 79 5.04 -14.48 0.83
CA LYS A 79 3.96 -15.14 0.08
C LYS A 79 3.58 -14.44 -1.21
N ILE A 80 4.12 -13.25 -1.48
CA ILE A 80 3.70 -12.42 -2.61
C ILE A 80 4.91 -12.02 -3.44
N SER A 81 4.78 -12.13 -4.76
CA SER A 81 5.79 -11.61 -5.69
C SER A 81 5.96 -10.10 -5.49
N LEU A 82 7.19 -9.67 -5.21
CA LEU A 82 7.53 -8.26 -5.09
C LEU A 82 7.37 -7.53 -6.43
N MET A 83 7.66 -8.20 -7.54
CA MET A 83 7.45 -7.68 -8.89
C MET A 83 5.96 -7.43 -9.15
N SER A 84 5.09 -8.42 -8.87
CA SER A 84 3.64 -8.26 -9.01
C SER A 84 3.10 -7.15 -8.11
N THR A 85 3.51 -7.14 -6.83
CA THR A 85 3.11 -6.08 -5.87
C THR A 85 3.53 -4.71 -6.35
N LYS A 86 4.75 -4.59 -6.88
CA LYS A 86 5.27 -3.35 -7.43
C LYS A 86 4.42 -2.88 -8.59
N LEU A 87 4.17 -3.72 -9.60
CA LEU A 87 3.41 -3.36 -10.80
C LEU A 87 1.94 -3.04 -10.48
N MET A 88 1.27 -3.82 -9.62
CA MET A 88 -0.10 -3.53 -9.18
C MET A 88 -0.20 -2.17 -8.47
N ARG A 89 0.73 -1.88 -7.54
CA ARG A 89 0.78 -0.57 -6.85
C ARG A 89 0.92 0.57 -7.86
N ASP A 90 1.76 0.35 -8.83
CA ASP A 90 2.12 1.32 -9.84
C ASP A 90 0.97 1.57 -10.81
N LEU A 91 0.26 0.54 -11.28
CA LEU A 91 -0.97 0.64 -12.07
C LEU A 91 -2.06 1.44 -11.34
N MET A 92 -2.17 1.29 -10.01
CA MET A 92 -3.09 2.11 -9.22
C MET A 92 -2.67 3.58 -9.11
N ILE A 93 -1.37 3.87 -9.05
CA ILE A 93 -0.85 5.23 -8.88
C ILE A 93 -0.84 6.01 -10.20
N TYR A 94 -0.46 5.36 -11.29
CA TYR A 94 -0.37 5.97 -12.63
C TYR A 94 -1.50 5.49 -13.55
N CYS A 95 -2.67 5.22 -12.97
CA CYS A 95 -3.87 4.81 -13.68
C CYS A 95 -4.26 5.85 -14.74
N PRO A 96 -4.43 5.46 -16.02
CA PRO A 96 -4.94 6.33 -17.07
C PRO A 96 -6.33 6.92 -16.79
N ASP A 97 -6.69 7.98 -17.52
CA ASP A 97 -7.94 8.73 -17.32
C ASP A 97 -9.17 7.96 -17.82
N THR A 98 -9.01 7.03 -18.77
CA THR A 98 -10.12 6.27 -19.35
C THR A 98 -10.05 4.77 -19.03
N PRO A 99 -11.20 4.09 -18.87
CA PRO A 99 -11.23 2.64 -18.63
C PRO A 99 -10.54 1.81 -19.72
N ASP A 100 -10.67 2.22 -20.98
CA ASP A 100 -10.09 1.50 -22.12
C ASP A 100 -8.56 1.59 -22.12
N GLU A 101 -7.99 2.76 -21.80
CA GLU A 101 -6.55 2.94 -21.65
C GLU A 101 -6.01 2.17 -20.45
N THR A 102 -6.72 2.17 -19.32
CA THR A 102 -6.36 1.37 -18.14
C THR A 102 -6.36 -0.12 -18.46
N HIS A 103 -7.39 -0.61 -19.14
CA HIS A 103 -7.47 -2.01 -19.56
C HIS A 103 -6.35 -2.39 -20.52
N PHE A 104 -6.03 -1.51 -21.47
CA PHE A 104 -4.93 -1.70 -22.41
C PHE A 104 -3.57 -1.80 -21.69
N LEU A 105 -3.29 -0.87 -20.77
CA LEU A 105 -2.06 -0.86 -19.99
C LEU A 105 -1.93 -2.08 -19.08
N ASP A 106 -3.02 -2.47 -18.41
CA ASP A 106 -3.05 -3.65 -17.54
C ASP A 106 -2.82 -4.95 -18.35
N SER A 107 -3.46 -5.06 -19.52
CA SER A 107 -3.27 -6.21 -20.42
C SER A 107 -1.84 -6.34 -20.94
N MET A 108 -1.21 -5.22 -21.32
CA MET A 108 0.20 -5.20 -21.74
C MET A 108 1.14 -5.59 -20.60
N THR A 109 0.87 -5.10 -19.38
CA THR A 109 1.63 -5.45 -18.18
C THR A 109 1.51 -6.94 -17.87
N LEU A 110 0.29 -7.47 -17.87
CA LEU A 110 0.03 -8.89 -17.62
C LEU A 110 0.70 -9.78 -18.67
N MET A 111 0.61 -9.42 -19.95
CA MET A 111 1.25 -10.15 -21.04
C MET A 111 2.78 -10.16 -20.89
N GLY A 112 3.39 -9.02 -20.52
CA GLY A 112 4.83 -8.94 -20.27
C GLY A 112 5.31 -9.82 -19.11
N MET A 113 4.42 -10.14 -18.16
CA MET A 113 4.74 -10.98 -17.01
C MET A 113 4.42 -12.47 -17.19
N ALA A 114 3.72 -12.85 -18.28
CA ALA A 114 3.13 -14.18 -18.42
C ALA A 114 4.16 -15.31 -18.36
N GLU A 115 5.39 -15.07 -18.83
CA GLU A 115 6.48 -16.06 -18.81
C GLU A 115 7.56 -15.74 -17.76
N SER A 116 7.29 -14.80 -16.85
CA SER A 116 8.23 -14.43 -15.81
C SER A 116 8.50 -15.57 -14.83
N ALA A 117 9.69 -15.56 -14.23
CA ALA A 117 10.11 -16.56 -13.24
C ALA A 117 9.10 -16.67 -12.09
N ASP A 118 8.59 -15.54 -11.59
CA ASP A 118 7.60 -15.53 -10.51
C ASP A 118 6.25 -16.10 -10.94
N ASN A 119 5.82 -15.93 -12.19
CA ASN A 119 4.57 -16.53 -12.65
C ASN A 119 4.67 -18.05 -12.75
N ILE A 120 5.79 -18.54 -13.28
CA ILE A 120 6.08 -19.98 -13.34
C ILE A 120 6.17 -20.57 -11.93
N GLU A 121 6.89 -19.90 -11.03
CA GLU A 121 7.04 -20.30 -9.64
C GLU A 121 5.70 -20.30 -8.89
N ALA A 122 4.85 -19.27 -9.10
CA ALA A 122 3.51 -19.22 -8.52
C ALA A 122 2.67 -20.44 -8.94
N LEU A 123 2.71 -20.79 -10.23
CA LEU A 123 2.00 -21.96 -10.74
C LEU A 123 2.55 -23.27 -10.16
N GLN A 124 3.88 -23.44 -10.13
CA GLN A 124 4.53 -24.64 -9.64
C GLN A 124 4.31 -24.86 -8.15
N SER A 125 4.56 -23.84 -7.33
CA SER A 125 4.34 -23.87 -5.88
C SER A 125 2.88 -24.15 -5.53
N TYR A 126 1.93 -23.57 -6.27
CA TYR A 126 0.51 -23.86 -6.12
C TYR A 126 0.20 -25.34 -6.37
N MET A 127 0.67 -25.89 -7.50
CA MET A 127 0.45 -27.30 -7.85
C MET A 127 1.11 -28.26 -6.84
N GLN A 128 2.24 -27.85 -6.27
CA GLN A 128 3.00 -28.61 -5.27
C GLN A 128 2.53 -28.38 -3.83
N LYS A 129 1.61 -27.44 -3.59
CA LYS A 129 1.12 -27.02 -2.26
C LYS A 129 2.24 -26.62 -1.30
N ARG A 130 3.26 -25.92 -1.81
CA ARG A 130 4.37 -25.38 -1.01
C ARG A 130 4.35 -23.86 -1.02
N THR A 131 5.10 -23.25 -0.11
CA THR A 131 5.36 -21.81 -0.15
C THR A 131 6.17 -21.46 -1.41
N PRO A 132 5.80 -20.41 -2.15
CA PRO A 132 6.56 -19.94 -3.30
C PRO A 132 7.90 -19.32 -2.87
N GLU A 133 8.92 -19.46 -3.71
CA GLU A 133 10.21 -18.79 -3.59
C GLU A 133 10.37 -17.78 -4.73
N PHE A 134 9.77 -16.60 -4.56
CA PHE A 134 9.83 -15.55 -5.57
C PHE A 134 11.23 -14.94 -5.65
N ALA A 135 11.80 -14.96 -6.85
CA ALA A 135 13.12 -14.40 -7.17
C ALA A 135 13.07 -13.45 -8.36
N GLY A 136 11.86 -13.14 -8.86
CA GLY A 136 11.62 -12.25 -9.97
C GLY A 136 12.18 -10.87 -9.71
N ASN A 137 12.97 -10.39 -10.65
CA ASN A 137 13.43 -9.01 -10.69
C ASN A 137 12.67 -8.27 -11.78
N LEU A 138 12.43 -6.98 -11.56
CA LEU A 138 11.74 -6.12 -12.53
C LEU A 138 12.81 -5.38 -13.32
N ASP A 139 13.03 -5.80 -14.57
CA ASP A 139 13.81 -4.99 -15.52
C ASP A 139 12.88 -3.98 -16.19
N ARG A 140 13.33 -2.72 -16.24
CA ARG A 140 12.58 -1.67 -16.90
C ARG A 140 12.51 -1.88 -18.41
N SER A 141 13.50 -2.56 -19.01
CA SER A 141 13.49 -2.85 -20.45
C SER A 141 12.29 -3.68 -20.89
N ASP A 142 11.78 -4.54 -19.99
CA ASP A 142 10.70 -5.48 -20.29
C ASP A 142 9.33 -4.78 -20.30
N PHE A 143 9.27 -3.58 -19.71
CA PHE A 143 8.06 -2.76 -19.59
C PHE A 143 8.30 -1.34 -20.15
N PRO A 144 8.55 -1.18 -21.47
CA PRO A 144 8.87 0.12 -22.05
C PRO A 144 7.69 1.10 -22.05
N PHE A 145 6.47 0.57 -21.98
CA PHE A 145 5.22 1.33 -21.87
C PHE A 145 4.89 1.77 -20.44
N TRP A 146 5.58 1.20 -19.44
CA TRP A 146 5.38 1.48 -18.03
C TRP A 146 6.15 2.78 -17.65
N PRO A 147 5.57 3.74 -16.90
CA PRO A 147 6.20 5.03 -16.53
C PRO A 147 7.28 4.94 -15.45
#